data_AF-A0A4U5WFX5-F1
#
_entry.id   AF-A0A4U5WFX5-F1
#
_cell.length_a   1.000
_cell.length_b   1.000
_cell.length_c   1.000
_cell.angle_alpha   90.00
_cell.angle_beta   90.00
_cell.angle_gamma   90.00
#
_symmetry.space_group_name_H-M   'P 1'
#
loop_
_entity.id
_entity.type
_entity.pdbx_description
1 polymer ?
#
loop_
_entity_poly.entity_id
_entity_poly.type
_entity_poly.pdbx_seq_one_letter_code
_entity_poly.pdbx_strand_id
1 'polypeptide(L)'
;MGNTFGAGDDQLYVSNGGTDVFVEVLLLAVSGLARCPWEYRFGGLVALQDQELMGRGAVGFDLAEVHWGRTAAQRDAAKQFVLRAIGLAGRRYRWELLGYEPPHALAYLRRFREVVTAFEPPETEPARDVLPDLSELGCCVRHRVLSSVAHFDGCLFCRGSRGEAYGTGLGSEWR
;
A
#
# COMPACT_ATOMS: atom_id res chain seq x y z
N MET A 1 -12.20 -1.68 15.50
CA MET A 1 -10.95 -0.91 15.33
C MET A 1 -10.61 -0.89 13.85
N GLY A 2 -9.99 0.20 13.40
CA GLY A 2 -9.69 0.46 11.99
C GLY A 2 -8.69 1.61 11.85
N ASN A 3 -8.32 1.89 10.61
CA ASN A 3 -7.26 2.80 10.21
C ASN A 3 -7.83 3.87 9.26
N THR A 4 -7.15 5.02 9.17
CA THR A 4 -7.58 6.14 8.33
C THR A 4 -6.52 6.54 7.31
N PHE A 5 -6.99 6.89 6.11
CA PHE A 5 -6.17 7.36 4.99
C PHE A 5 -6.80 8.62 4.42
N GLY A 6 -6.11 9.76 4.43
CA GLY A 6 -6.67 10.98 3.87
C GLY A 6 -5.97 12.24 4.35
N ALA A 7 -6.68 13.37 4.40
CA ALA A 7 -6.11 14.64 4.82
C ALA A 7 -7.05 15.36 5.79
N GLY A 8 -6.61 15.58 7.04
CA GLY A 8 -7.44 16.26 8.03
C GLY A 8 -8.80 15.56 8.20
N ASP A 9 -9.90 16.27 7.98
CA ASP A 9 -11.26 15.72 8.14
C ASP A 9 -11.74 14.87 6.95
N ASP A 10 -11.09 14.97 5.77
CA ASP A 10 -11.47 14.18 4.59
C ASP A 10 -10.70 12.87 4.54
N GLN A 11 -11.29 11.83 5.12
CA GLN A 11 -10.62 10.54 5.30
C GLN A 11 -11.43 9.35 4.77
N LEU A 12 -10.70 8.33 4.37
CA LEU A 12 -11.18 6.96 4.21
C LEU A 12 -10.93 6.20 5.52
N TYR A 13 -12.00 5.80 6.20
CA TYR A 13 -11.92 4.85 7.30
C TYR A 13 -12.02 3.41 6.78
N VAL A 14 -11.13 2.53 7.25
CA VAL A 14 -11.11 1.12 6.87
C VAL A 14 -10.92 0.25 8.12
N SER A 15 -11.69 -0.82 8.26
CA SER A 15 -11.43 -1.83 9.32
C SER A 15 -10.05 -2.46 9.12
N ASN A 16 -9.44 -3.05 10.15
CA ASN A 16 -8.10 -3.66 10.03
C ASN A 16 -7.99 -4.66 8.85
N GLY A 17 -8.94 -5.60 8.73
CA GLY A 17 -8.94 -6.56 7.61
C GLY A 17 -9.22 -5.90 6.26
N GLY A 18 -9.99 -4.80 6.25
CA GLY A 18 -10.13 -3.99 5.03
C GLY A 18 -8.86 -3.19 4.71
N THR A 19 -8.06 -2.82 5.72
CA THR A 19 -6.77 -2.17 5.52
C THR A 19 -5.80 -3.10 4.83
N ASP A 20 -5.76 -4.37 5.23
CA ASP A 20 -4.98 -5.39 4.52
C ASP A 20 -5.38 -5.37 3.03
N VAL A 21 -6.65 -5.64 2.73
CA VAL A 21 -7.21 -5.63 1.37
C VAL A 21 -6.84 -4.35 0.59
N PHE A 22 -7.03 -3.18 1.19
CA PHE A 22 -6.75 -1.89 0.56
C PHE A 22 -5.26 -1.70 0.25
N VAL A 23 -4.39 -2.07 1.18
CA VAL A 23 -2.93 -2.00 1.03
C VAL A 23 -2.46 -2.97 -0.03
N GLU A 24 -2.95 -4.22 -0.04
CA GLU A 24 -2.54 -5.23 -1.03
C GLU A 24 -2.80 -4.76 -2.46
N VAL A 25 -4.03 -4.29 -2.75
CA VAL A 25 -4.42 -3.86 -4.10
C VAL A 25 -3.71 -2.59 -4.53
N LEU A 26 -3.49 -1.64 -3.61
CA LEU A 26 -2.79 -0.39 -3.92
C LEU A 26 -1.30 -0.64 -4.14
N LEU A 27 -0.68 -1.48 -3.31
CA LEU A 27 0.74 -1.79 -3.38
C LEU A 27 1.11 -2.52 -4.68
N LEU A 28 0.26 -3.41 -5.20
CA LEU A 28 0.42 -4.01 -6.52
C LEU A 28 0.53 -2.94 -7.61
N ALA A 29 -0.38 -1.96 -7.60
CA ALA A 29 -0.42 -0.90 -8.58
C ALA A 29 0.77 0.06 -8.47
N VAL A 30 1.10 0.51 -7.24
CA VAL A 30 2.23 1.40 -6.99
C VAL A 30 3.55 0.74 -7.40
N SER A 31 3.75 -0.53 -7.03
CA SER A 31 4.94 -1.29 -7.42
C SER A 31 5.06 -1.47 -8.94
N GLY A 32 3.92 -1.57 -9.64
CA GLY A 32 3.90 -1.66 -11.10
C GLY A 32 4.29 -0.34 -11.79
N LEU A 33 3.97 0.81 -11.17
CA LEU A 33 4.13 2.13 -11.77
C LEU A 33 5.40 2.87 -11.36
N ALA A 34 5.96 2.63 -10.17
CA ALA A 34 7.07 3.41 -9.65
C ALA A 34 8.32 3.35 -10.55
N ARG A 35 8.87 4.50 -10.91
CA ARG A 35 10.06 4.67 -11.77
C ARG A 35 11.07 5.68 -11.21
N CYS A 36 10.66 6.55 -10.30
CA CYS A 36 11.55 7.55 -9.71
C CYS A 36 11.61 7.46 -8.16
N PRO A 37 12.60 8.11 -7.53
CA PRO A 37 12.80 8.09 -6.07
C PRO A 37 11.52 8.32 -5.25
N TRP A 38 10.77 9.38 -5.56
CA TRP A 38 9.57 9.74 -4.81
C TRP A 38 8.50 8.65 -4.90
N GLU A 39 8.29 8.09 -6.08
CA GLU A 39 7.30 7.03 -6.33
C GLU A 39 7.65 5.73 -5.59
N TYR A 40 8.94 5.38 -5.52
CA TYR A 40 9.41 4.25 -4.72
C TYR A 40 9.18 4.48 -3.24
N ARG A 41 9.51 5.67 -2.72
CA ARG A 41 9.26 6.03 -1.32
C ARG A 41 7.77 5.99 -0.97
N PHE A 42 6.91 6.47 -1.86
CA PHE A 42 5.46 6.36 -1.67
C PHE A 42 5.00 4.88 -1.63
N GLY A 43 5.52 4.03 -2.50
CA GLY A 43 5.26 2.59 -2.43
C GLY A 43 5.78 1.93 -1.16
N GLY A 44 6.92 2.40 -0.65
CA GLY A 44 7.43 2.05 0.67
C GLY A 44 6.45 2.43 1.78
N LEU A 45 5.95 3.67 1.79
CA LEU A 45 4.95 4.13 2.75
C LEU A 45 3.70 3.24 2.73
N VAL A 46 3.19 2.87 1.53
CA VAL A 46 2.07 1.94 1.40
C VAL A 46 2.41 0.56 1.97
N ALA A 47 3.62 0.04 1.70
CA ALA A 47 4.07 -1.25 2.23
C ALA A 47 4.23 -1.27 3.75
N LEU A 48 4.57 -0.13 4.37
CA LEU A 48 4.60 0.03 5.82
C LEU A 48 3.21 -0.03 6.45
N GLN A 49 2.13 -0.05 5.66
CA GLN A 49 0.77 -0.15 6.19
C GLN A 49 0.25 -1.60 6.33
N ASP A 50 1.12 -2.58 6.09
CA ASP A 50 0.86 -4.00 6.29
C ASP A 50 0.64 -4.31 7.78
N GLN A 51 -0.58 -4.73 8.14
CA GLN A 51 -0.96 -5.01 9.53
C GLN A 51 -0.24 -6.22 10.12
N GLU A 52 0.23 -7.16 9.28
CA GLU A 52 0.98 -8.33 9.75
C GLU A 52 2.35 -7.94 10.29
N LEU A 53 2.93 -6.85 9.77
CA LEU A 53 4.25 -6.37 10.16
C LEU A 53 4.19 -5.30 11.26
N MET A 54 3.26 -4.34 11.16
CA MET A 54 3.23 -3.17 12.06
C MET A 54 2.37 -3.35 13.30
N GLY A 55 1.55 -4.41 13.36
CA GLY A 55 0.59 -4.61 14.43
C GLY A 55 -0.68 -3.77 14.25
N ARG A 56 -1.80 -4.30 14.77
CA ARG A 56 -3.14 -3.74 14.61
C ARG A 56 -3.26 -2.39 15.31
N GLY A 57 -3.51 -1.30 14.56
CA GLY A 57 -3.86 0.03 15.09
C GLY A 57 -2.79 1.12 15.04
N ALA A 58 -1.64 0.88 14.40
CA ALA A 58 -0.57 1.85 14.18
C ALA A 58 -0.40 2.23 12.69
N VAL A 59 -1.51 2.32 11.96
CA VAL A 59 -1.50 2.12 10.51
C VAL A 59 -2.50 3.07 9.83
N GLY A 60 -2.19 3.49 8.61
CA GLY A 60 -2.77 4.68 7.98
C GLY A 60 -1.74 5.80 7.84
N PHE A 61 -2.04 6.80 7.02
CA PHE A 61 -1.21 7.99 6.91
C PHE A 61 -2.05 9.21 6.51
N ASP A 62 -1.64 10.38 6.99
CA ASP A 62 -2.19 11.65 6.54
C ASP A 62 -1.40 12.16 5.32
N LEU A 63 -2.09 12.55 4.26
CA LEU A 63 -1.53 13.11 3.04
C LEU A 63 -0.77 14.41 3.31
N ALA A 64 -1.14 15.17 4.36
CA ALA A 64 -0.43 16.37 4.77
C ALA A 64 0.97 16.07 5.37
N GLU A 65 1.23 14.85 5.80
CA GLU A 65 2.54 14.43 6.33
C GLU A 65 3.50 13.95 5.23
N VAL A 66 2.99 13.73 4.01
CA VAL A 66 3.81 13.32 2.87
C VAL A 66 4.57 14.51 2.30
N HIS A 67 5.89 14.38 2.10
CA HIS A 67 6.63 15.38 1.35
C HIS A 67 6.35 15.25 -0.16
N TRP A 68 5.43 16.05 -0.69
CA TRP A 68 4.99 16.01 -2.11
C TRP A 68 6.00 16.61 -3.10
N GLY A 69 7.09 17.21 -2.63
CA GLY A 69 8.08 17.90 -3.44
C GLY A 69 8.12 19.41 -3.19
N ARG A 70 9.23 20.02 -3.61
CA ARG A 70 9.56 21.42 -3.29
C ARG A 70 8.98 22.43 -4.28
N THR A 71 8.63 21.98 -5.48
CA THR A 71 8.09 22.81 -6.56
C THR A 71 6.67 22.39 -6.89
N ALA A 72 5.85 23.31 -7.42
CA ALA A 72 4.49 23.02 -7.85
C ALA A 72 4.44 21.84 -8.84
N ALA A 73 5.36 21.82 -9.82
CA ALA A 73 5.45 20.72 -10.79
C ALA A 73 5.75 19.35 -10.14
N GLN A 74 6.57 19.31 -9.10
CA GLN A 74 6.83 18.07 -8.35
C GLN A 74 5.60 17.62 -7.58
N ARG A 75 4.91 18.55 -6.89
CA ARG A 75 3.67 18.27 -6.16
C ARG A 75 2.57 17.74 -7.08
N ASP A 76 2.40 18.37 -8.24
CA ASP A 76 1.46 17.92 -9.27
C ASP A 76 1.83 16.52 -9.78
N ALA A 77 3.09 16.28 -10.12
CA ALA A 77 3.55 14.98 -10.61
C ALA A 77 3.31 13.87 -9.57
N ALA A 78 3.58 14.15 -8.30
CA ALA A 78 3.35 13.26 -7.17
C ALA A 78 1.84 12.96 -6.97
N LYS A 79 0.99 13.99 -6.94
CA LYS A 79 -0.49 13.83 -6.88
C LYS A 79 -1.01 13.00 -8.04
N GLN A 80 -0.54 13.30 -9.26
CA GLN A 80 -0.92 12.55 -10.46
C GLN A 80 -0.45 11.10 -10.39
N PHE A 81 0.72 10.81 -9.81
CA PHE A 81 1.17 9.43 -9.60
C PHE A 81 0.19 8.65 -8.71
N VAL A 82 -0.19 9.21 -7.56
CA VAL A 82 -1.13 8.56 -6.63
C VAL A 82 -2.47 8.30 -7.34
N LEU A 83 -3.00 9.27 -8.07
CA LEU A 83 -4.24 9.11 -8.85
C LEU A 83 -4.13 8.05 -9.96
N ARG A 84 -2.98 7.93 -10.62
CA ARG A 84 -2.70 6.87 -11.61
C ARG A 84 -2.63 5.49 -10.95
N ALA A 85 -1.98 5.39 -9.78
CA ALA A 85 -1.89 4.14 -9.03
C ALA A 85 -3.27 3.66 -8.56
N ILE A 86 -4.09 4.55 -8.01
CA ILE A 86 -5.48 4.24 -7.64
C ILE A 86 -6.29 3.79 -8.88
N GLY A 87 -6.13 4.50 -10.00
CA GLY A 87 -6.80 4.13 -11.25
C GLY A 87 -6.36 2.77 -11.79
N LEU A 88 -5.08 2.42 -11.65
CA LEU A 88 -4.55 1.12 -12.04
C LEU A 88 -5.06 0.00 -11.11
N ALA A 89 -5.05 0.22 -9.79
CA ALA A 89 -5.63 -0.70 -8.81
C ALA A 89 -7.12 -0.94 -9.07
N GLY A 90 -7.87 0.11 -9.42
CA GLY A 90 -9.30 0.03 -9.77
C GLY A 90 -9.60 -0.78 -11.03
N ARG A 91 -8.61 -0.96 -11.93
CA ARG A 91 -8.68 -1.89 -13.07
C ARG A 91 -8.31 -3.33 -12.70
N ARG A 92 -8.25 -3.64 -11.40
CA ARG A 92 -7.87 -4.95 -10.85
C ARG A 92 -6.46 -5.40 -11.26
N TYR A 93 -5.53 -4.45 -11.36
CA TYR A 93 -4.17 -4.76 -11.79
C TYR A 93 -3.50 -5.78 -10.86
N ARG A 94 -3.16 -6.93 -11.44
CA ARG A 94 -2.47 -8.05 -10.78
C ARG A 94 -3.22 -8.68 -9.61
N TRP A 95 -4.54 -8.56 -9.56
CA TRP A 95 -5.35 -9.15 -8.49
C TRP A 95 -5.29 -10.67 -8.45
N GLU A 96 -4.88 -11.33 -9.54
CA GLU A 96 -4.60 -12.78 -9.55
C GLU A 96 -3.56 -13.22 -8.51
N LEU A 97 -2.75 -12.30 -7.99
CA LEU A 97 -1.76 -12.59 -6.93
C LEU A 97 -2.35 -12.59 -5.51
N LEU A 98 -3.58 -12.08 -5.34
CA LEU A 98 -4.24 -12.06 -4.04
C LEU A 98 -4.66 -13.47 -3.61
N GLY A 99 -5.02 -14.33 -4.57
CA GLY A 99 -5.57 -15.67 -4.28
C GLY A 99 -7.03 -15.65 -3.80
N TYR A 100 -7.67 -14.48 -3.72
CA TYR A 100 -9.08 -14.29 -3.38
C TYR A 100 -9.66 -13.07 -4.13
N GLU A 101 -10.99 -12.97 -4.22
CA GLU A 101 -11.65 -11.74 -4.71
C GLU A 101 -11.82 -10.77 -3.53
N PRO A 102 -11.17 -9.60 -3.55
CA PRO A 102 -11.15 -8.71 -2.40
C PRO A 102 -12.48 -7.95 -2.25
N PRO A 103 -13.26 -8.22 -1.18
CA PRO A 103 -14.54 -7.55 -0.98
C PRO A 103 -14.30 -6.07 -0.68
N HIS A 104 -15.17 -5.20 -1.20
CA HIS A 104 -15.15 -3.74 -0.97
C HIS A 104 -13.90 -2.97 -1.46
N ALA A 105 -12.87 -3.62 -2.00
CA ALA A 105 -11.64 -2.96 -2.46
C ALA A 105 -11.91 -1.81 -3.46
N LEU A 106 -12.82 -2.01 -4.41
CA LEU A 106 -13.21 -0.96 -5.36
C LEU A 106 -13.87 0.25 -4.66
N ALA A 107 -14.64 0.02 -3.60
CA ALA A 107 -15.26 1.10 -2.83
C ALA A 107 -14.21 1.91 -2.05
N TYR A 108 -13.24 1.23 -1.44
CA TYR A 108 -12.10 1.88 -0.78
C TYR A 108 -11.28 2.72 -1.76
N LEU A 109 -10.92 2.14 -2.92
CA LEU A 109 -10.17 2.84 -3.97
C LEU A 109 -10.93 4.05 -4.50
N ARG A 110 -12.25 3.94 -4.71
CA ARG A 110 -13.09 5.06 -5.12
C ARG A 110 -13.08 6.17 -4.08
N ARG A 111 -13.31 5.85 -2.81
CA ARG A 111 -13.33 6.85 -1.75
C ARG A 111 -11.96 7.51 -1.57
N PHE A 112 -10.88 6.74 -1.60
CA PHE A 112 -9.53 7.30 -1.54
C PHE A 112 -9.22 8.19 -2.75
N ARG A 113 -9.71 7.84 -3.94
CA ARG A 113 -9.60 8.71 -5.13
C ARG A 113 -10.28 10.06 -4.91
N GLU A 114 -11.48 10.06 -4.32
CA GLU A 114 -12.23 11.30 -4.02
C GLU A 114 -11.40 12.18 -3.07
N VAL A 115 -10.86 11.60 -1.98
CA VAL A 115 -9.99 12.29 -1.02
C VAL A 115 -8.75 12.90 -1.71
N VAL A 116 -8.00 12.08 -2.45
CA VAL A 116 -6.77 12.54 -3.14
C VAL A 116 -7.08 13.58 -4.23
N THR A 117 -8.25 13.53 -4.84
CA THR A 117 -8.66 14.51 -5.87
C THR A 117 -8.91 15.87 -5.22
N ALA A 118 -9.61 15.91 -4.08
CA ALA A 118 -9.93 17.13 -3.35
C ALA A 118 -8.72 17.71 -2.59
N PHE A 119 -7.77 16.86 -2.18
CA PHE A 119 -6.58 17.27 -1.45
C PHE A 119 -5.61 18.09 -2.32
N GLU A 120 -5.21 19.27 -1.83
CA GLU A 120 -4.16 20.08 -2.45
C GLU A 120 -2.85 19.95 -1.66
N PRO A 121 -1.76 19.41 -2.27
CA PRO A 121 -0.47 19.29 -1.60
C PRO A 121 0.03 20.63 -1.06
N PRO A 122 0.37 20.71 0.24
CA PRO A 122 0.83 21.97 0.84
C PRO A 122 2.14 22.45 0.21
N GLU A 123 2.32 23.76 0.15
CA GLU A 123 3.59 24.34 -0.30
C GLU A 123 4.70 24.21 0.74
N THR A 124 4.31 24.18 2.02
CA THR A 124 5.20 24.00 3.15
C THR A 124 5.58 22.53 3.30
N GLU A 125 6.86 22.26 3.53
CA GLU A 125 7.31 20.91 3.87
C GLU A 125 6.65 20.45 5.18
N PRO A 126 6.28 19.16 5.30
CA PRO A 126 5.74 18.64 6.56
C PRO A 126 6.79 18.68 7.66
N ALA A 127 6.35 18.84 8.91
CA ALA A 127 7.25 18.84 10.08
C ALA A 127 8.03 17.51 10.22
N ARG A 128 7.44 16.42 9.73
CA ARG A 128 8.05 15.10 9.62
C ARG A 128 7.62 14.48 8.30
N ASP A 129 8.59 14.05 7.49
CA ASP A 129 8.30 13.27 6.29
C ASP A 129 8.03 11.81 6.67
N VAL A 130 6.84 11.32 6.36
CA VAL A 130 6.47 9.91 6.58
C VAL A 130 7.00 8.98 5.50
N LEU A 131 7.52 9.53 4.40
CA LEU A 131 8.11 8.72 3.33
C LEU A 131 9.42 8.06 3.80
N PRO A 132 9.56 6.73 3.73
CA PRO A 132 10.77 6.02 4.13
C PRO A 132 11.98 6.41 3.27
N ASP A 133 13.20 6.15 3.77
CA ASP A 133 14.41 6.32 2.97
C ASP A 133 14.49 5.23 1.89
N LEU A 134 15.06 5.54 0.72
CA LEU A 134 15.29 4.55 -0.33
C LEU A 134 16.16 3.38 0.15
N SER A 135 17.11 3.61 1.07
CA SER A 135 17.94 2.54 1.63
C SER A 135 17.13 1.53 2.47
N GLU A 136 15.93 1.92 2.89
CA GLU A 136 15.01 1.07 3.66
C GLU A 136 14.06 0.28 2.73
N LEU A 137 14.18 0.44 1.41
CA LEU A 137 13.29 -0.17 0.43
C LEU A 137 13.95 -1.32 -0.32
N GLY A 138 13.17 -2.38 -0.49
CA GLY A 138 13.51 -3.55 -1.28
C GLY A 138 12.36 -3.93 -2.20
N CYS A 139 12.64 -4.86 -3.10
CA CYS A 139 11.63 -5.46 -3.97
C CYS A 139 11.65 -6.97 -3.78
N CYS A 140 10.47 -7.56 -3.56
CA CYS A 140 10.34 -9.01 -3.66
C CYS A 140 10.49 -9.43 -5.13
N VAL A 141 11.52 -10.21 -5.47
CA VAL A 141 11.76 -10.67 -6.85
C VAL A 141 10.62 -11.56 -7.35
N ARG A 142 10.08 -12.43 -6.49
CA ARG A 142 8.99 -13.37 -6.84
C ARG A 142 7.70 -12.65 -7.22
N HIS A 143 7.25 -11.71 -6.39
CA HIS A 143 5.97 -11.03 -6.58
C HIS A 143 6.10 -9.64 -7.20
N ARG A 144 7.34 -9.16 -7.44
CA ARG A 144 7.64 -7.84 -8.01
C ARG A 144 6.87 -6.72 -7.31
N VAL A 145 6.94 -6.70 -5.98
CA VAL A 145 6.32 -5.69 -5.13
C VAL A 145 7.34 -5.04 -4.21
N LEU A 146 7.14 -3.76 -3.94
CA LEU A 146 7.93 -2.99 -2.98
C LEU A 146 7.69 -3.50 -1.56
N SER A 147 8.73 -3.45 -0.73
CA SER A 147 8.72 -3.88 0.66
C SER A 147 9.71 -3.05 1.46
N SER A 148 9.47 -2.92 2.76
CA SER A 148 10.51 -2.47 3.69
C SER A 148 11.58 -3.56 3.87
N VAL A 149 12.86 -3.16 3.86
CA VAL A 149 14.03 -4.02 4.10
C VAL A 149 14.16 -4.37 5.57
N ALA A 150 13.77 -3.46 6.47
CA ALA A 150 13.85 -3.66 7.92
C ALA A 150 12.97 -4.81 8.44
N HIS A 151 11.98 -5.24 7.65
CA HIS A 151 11.01 -6.27 8.00
C HIS A 151 11.03 -7.46 7.01
N PHE A 152 12.15 -7.67 6.33
CA PHE A 152 12.21 -8.58 5.18
C PHE A 152 12.44 -10.06 5.55
N ASP A 153 11.34 -10.79 5.78
CA ASP A 153 11.27 -12.27 5.67
C ASP A 153 10.36 -12.73 4.50
N GLY A 154 9.98 -11.79 3.62
CA GLY A 154 9.05 -11.94 2.49
C GLY A 154 8.23 -10.66 2.28
N CYS A 155 7.58 -10.49 1.12
CA CYS A 155 6.54 -9.45 0.97
C CYS A 155 5.18 -9.95 1.49
N LEU A 156 4.16 -9.07 1.54
CA LEU A 156 2.79 -9.43 1.91
C LEU A 156 2.29 -10.74 1.26
N PHE A 157 2.55 -10.92 -0.03
CA PHE A 157 2.10 -12.10 -0.77
C PHE A 157 2.93 -13.36 -0.47
N CYS A 158 4.21 -13.19 -0.10
CA CYS A 158 5.02 -14.32 0.37
C CYS A 158 4.54 -14.85 1.72
N ARG A 159 3.92 -13.98 2.55
CA ARG A 159 3.39 -14.38 3.86
C ARG A 159 1.98 -14.95 3.74
N GLY A 160 1.09 -14.32 2.98
CA GLY A 160 -0.27 -14.82 2.76
C GLY A 160 -0.32 -16.23 2.15
N SER A 161 0.60 -16.55 1.23
CA SER A 161 0.69 -17.88 0.61
C SER A 161 1.24 -19.00 1.53
N ARG A 162 1.79 -18.67 2.71
CA ARG A 162 2.22 -19.70 3.70
C ARG A 162 1.04 -20.37 4.42
N GLY A 163 -0.18 -19.83 4.30
CA GLY A 163 -1.41 -20.42 4.83
C GLY A 163 -1.93 -21.64 4.06
N GLU A 164 -1.50 -21.87 2.82
CA GLU A 164 -1.96 -23.01 1.99
C GLU A 164 -0.99 -24.21 2.01
N ALA A 165 0.22 -24.06 2.58
CA ALA A 165 1.25 -25.10 2.56
C ALA A 165 1.19 -26.11 3.73
N TYR A 166 0.20 -26.01 4.63
CA TYR A 166 -0.11 -27.02 5.64
C TYR A 166 -1.44 -27.70 5.34
N GLY A 167 -1.49 -28.44 4.23
CA GLY A 167 -2.67 -29.19 3.81
C GLY A 167 -2.37 -30.45 3.00
N THR A 168 -1.12 -30.92 2.92
CA THR A 168 -0.79 -32.20 2.28
C THR A 168 0.40 -32.89 2.98
N GLY A 169 0.07 -33.78 3.92
CA GLY A 169 0.99 -34.69 4.61
C GLY A 169 0.34 -35.03 5.96
N LEU A 170 -0.12 -36.24 6.27
CA LEU A 170 0.32 -37.57 5.88
C LEU A 170 -0.92 -38.50 5.79
N GLY A 171 -1.13 -39.12 4.64
CA GLY A 171 -1.90 -40.36 4.57
C GLY A 171 -0.96 -41.51 4.91
N SER A 172 -0.76 -41.78 6.20
CA SER A 172 -0.12 -43.01 6.68
C SER A 172 -1.19 -44.04 7.03
N GLU A 173 -1.26 -45.06 6.18
CA GLU A 173 -1.27 -46.48 6.57
C GLU A 173 -2.45 -46.98 7.42
N TRP A 174 -3.47 -47.49 6.73
CA TRP A 174 -4.24 -48.64 7.19
C TRP A 174 -4.10 -49.77 6.17
N ARG A 175 -3.14 -50.67 6.40
CA ARG A 175 -3.31 -52.11 6.17
C ARG A 175 -2.28 -52.91 6.94
#